data_AF-A0A960EDJ2-F1
#
_entry.id   AF-A0A960EDJ2-F1
#
_cell.length_a   1.000
_cell.length_b   1.000
_cell.length_c   1.000
_cell.angle_alpha   90.00
_cell.angle_beta   90.00
_cell.angle_gamma   90.00
#
_symmetry.space_group_name_H-M   'P 1'
#
loop_
_entity.id
_entity.type
_entity.pdbx_description
1 polymer ?
#
loop_
_entity_poly.entity_id
_entity_poly.type
_entity_poly.pdbx_seq_one_letter_code
_entity_poly.pdbx_strand_id
1 'polypeptide(L)'
;MSATPLPVTGAWRSGDPAGDRRFHNFATEHPFAVENGSVLRDVTVAYETWGTLNADASNAVLVCHAWTGDSHAAGRSKPGHPAPGWWDDIIGPGKYIDTDRWFVVCPNVLGGCQGSTGPAAAHPDDGLPYGSRF
;
A
#
# COMPACT_ATOMS: atom_id res chain seq x y z
N MET A 1 -35.41 -4.89 2.32
CA MET A 1 -34.09 -4.24 2.25
C MET A 1 -33.31 -4.98 1.18
N SER A 2 -32.98 -4.33 0.05
CA SER A 2 -32.14 -4.96 -0.98
C SER A 2 -30.73 -5.05 -0.40
N ALA A 3 -30.22 -6.26 -0.18
CA ALA A 3 -28.84 -6.43 0.23
C ALA A 3 -27.96 -5.96 -0.93
N THR A 4 -27.15 -4.92 -0.70
CA THR A 4 -26.10 -4.54 -1.65
C THR A 4 -25.27 -5.81 -1.93
N PRO A 5 -25.13 -6.23 -3.19
CA PRO A 5 -24.33 -7.41 -3.51
C PRO A 5 -22.94 -7.22 -2.93
N LEU A 6 -22.44 -8.24 -2.21
CA LEU A 6 -21.07 -8.22 -1.73
C LEU A 6 -20.13 -8.11 -2.95
N PRO A 7 -19.07 -7.29 -2.88
CA PRO A 7 -18.13 -7.17 -3.97
C PRO A 7 -17.47 -8.53 -4.24
N VAL A 8 -17.22 -8.81 -5.52
CA VAL A 8 -16.56 -10.05 -5.98
C VAL A 8 -15.10 -10.18 -5.55
N THR A 9 -14.55 -9.18 -4.85
CA THR A 9 -13.17 -9.13 -4.36
C THR A 9 -13.09 -8.33 -3.06
N GLY A 10 -12.16 -8.71 -2.18
CA GLY A 10 -11.76 -7.93 -1.00
C GLY A 10 -10.62 -6.95 -1.28
N ALA A 11 -10.21 -6.80 -2.54
CA ALA A 11 -9.21 -5.82 -2.93
C ALA A 11 -9.75 -4.40 -2.78
N TRP A 12 -8.92 -3.51 -2.24
CA TRP A 12 -9.19 -2.08 -2.18
C TRP A 12 -9.29 -1.48 -3.59
N ARG A 13 -10.24 -0.58 -3.80
CA ARG A 13 -10.48 0.11 -5.08
C ARG A 13 -10.45 1.62 -4.89
N SER A 14 -10.13 2.33 -5.98
CA SER A 14 -10.26 3.78 -6.00
C SER A 14 -11.69 4.20 -5.65
N GLY A 15 -11.83 5.01 -4.60
CA GLY A 15 -13.11 5.41 -4.02
C GLY A 15 -13.44 4.74 -2.69
N ASP A 16 -12.80 3.62 -2.37
CA ASP A 16 -12.88 3.04 -1.02
C ASP A 16 -12.14 3.94 -0.01
N PRO A 17 -12.52 3.90 1.29
CA PRO A 17 -11.79 4.63 2.31
C PRO A 17 -10.30 4.27 2.30
N ALA A 18 -9.43 5.26 2.20
CA ALA A 18 -7.98 5.04 2.08
C ALA A 18 -7.32 4.58 3.40
N GLY A 19 -7.96 4.82 4.56
CA GLY A 19 -7.28 4.74 5.84
C GLY A 19 -6.23 5.84 5.96
N ASP A 20 -5.03 5.48 6.39
CA ASP A 20 -3.88 6.40 6.44
C ASP A 20 -2.95 6.27 5.22
N ARG A 21 -3.33 5.47 4.22
CA ARG A 21 -2.53 5.24 3.02
C ARG A 21 -2.29 6.54 2.27
N ARG A 22 -1.04 6.74 1.90
CA ARG A 22 -0.59 7.70 0.89
C ARG A 22 -0.31 6.93 -0.40
N PHE A 23 -0.36 7.63 -1.52
CA PHE A 23 -0.17 7.03 -2.84
C PHE A 23 0.94 7.75 -3.58
N HIS A 24 1.88 6.98 -4.11
CA HIS A 24 2.93 7.48 -5.01
C HIS A 24 2.71 6.90 -6.40
N ASN A 25 2.60 7.75 -7.41
CA ASN A 25 2.44 7.35 -8.80
C ASN A 25 3.76 7.50 -9.53
N PHE A 26 4.12 6.49 -10.31
CA PHE A 26 5.28 6.53 -11.20
C PHE A 26 4.99 5.74 -12.48
N ALA A 27 5.97 5.70 -13.38
CA ALA A 27 5.83 5.09 -14.71
C ALA A 27 4.71 5.71 -15.58
N THR A 28 4.44 7.00 -15.38
CA THR A 28 3.44 7.78 -16.15
C THR A 28 3.99 8.31 -17.47
N GLU A 29 5.30 8.59 -17.53
CA GLU A 29 5.98 9.06 -18.75
C GLU A 29 6.79 7.95 -19.42
N HIS A 30 7.38 7.07 -18.62
CA HIS A 30 8.25 5.99 -19.06
C HIS A 30 7.82 4.66 -18.41
N PRO A 31 7.56 3.60 -19.20
CA PRO A 31 7.17 2.31 -18.63
C PRO A 31 8.24 1.74 -17.69
N PHE A 32 7.80 1.10 -16.62
CA PHE A 32 8.66 0.41 -15.67
C PHE A 32 8.89 -1.03 -16.12
N ALA A 33 10.13 -1.36 -16.48
CA ALA A 33 10.51 -2.73 -16.82
C ALA A 33 10.61 -3.58 -15.54
N VAL A 34 9.98 -4.75 -15.56
CA VAL A 34 10.08 -5.75 -14.49
C VAL A 34 10.97 -6.92 -14.92
N GLU A 35 11.43 -7.73 -13.96
CA GLU A 35 12.48 -8.74 -14.21
C GLU A 35 12.10 -9.81 -15.25
N ASN A 36 10.82 -10.09 -15.45
CA ASN A 36 10.36 -11.05 -16.47
C ASN A 36 10.33 -10.48 -17.90
N GLY A 37 10.77 -9.23 -18.09
CA GLY A 37 10.81 -8.54 -19.38
C GLY A 37 9.51 -7.85 -19.79
N SER A 38 8.43 -7.96 -19.00
CA SER A 38 7.22 -7.16 -19.22
C SER A 38 7.40 -5.73 -18.71
N VAL A 39 6.41 -4.88 -18.98
CA VAL A 39 6.40 -3.48 -18.56
C VAL A 39 5.10 -3.12 -17.87
N LEU A 40 5.19 -2.29 -16.83
CA LEU A 40 4.06 -1.66 -16.16
C LEU A 40 4.01 -0.17 -16.52
N ARG A 41 2.79 0.38 -16.63
CA ARG A 41 2.51 1.81 -16.86
C ARG A 41 1.52 2.29 -15.82
N ASP A 42 1.54 3.59 -15.53
CA ASP A 42 0.62 4.25 -14.59
C ASP A 42 0.56 3.51 -13.24
N VAL A 43 1.74 3.28 -12.65
CA VAL A 43 1.88 2.45 -11.46
C VAL A 43 1.66 3.29 -10.21
N THR A 44 0.82 2.79 -9.33
CA THR A 44 0.55 3.35 -8.00
C THR A 44 1.16 2.44 -6.94
N VAL A 45 1.84 3.04 -5.96
CA VAL A 45 2.27 2.38 -4.72
C VAL A 45 1.53 3.02 -3.55
N ALA A 46 0.72 2.23 -2.85
CA ALA A 46 0.16 2.62 -1.58
C ALA A 46 1.19 2.40 -0.46
N TYR A 47 1.35 3.37 0.44
CA TYR A 47 2.29 3.28 1.54
C TYR A 47 1.82 4.08 2.75
N GLU A 48 2.34 3.75 3.93
CA GLU A 48 2.14 4.51 5.17
C GLU A 48 3.47 4.90 5.79
N THR A 49 3.44 5.91 6.65
CA THR A 49 4.63 6.43 7.33
C THR A 49 4.35 6.75 8.79
N TRP A 50 5.32 6.50 9.67
CA TRP A 50 5.25 6.87 11.09
C TRP A 50 6.54 7.58 11.52
N GLY A 51 6.44 8.45 12.53
CA GLY A 51 7.55 9.29 12.98
C GLY A 51 7.81 10.48 12.05
N THR A 52 8.99 11.09 12.15
CA THR A 52 9.38 12.28 11.36
C THR A 52 10.77 12.08 10.76
N LEU A 53 10.89 12.30 9.45
CA LEU A 53 12.17 12.27 8.75
C LEU A 53 13.03 13.45 9.20
N ASN A 54 14.26 13.18 9.62
CA ASN A 54 15.20 14.22 10.01
C ASN A 54 15.78 14.96 8.79
N ALA A 55 16.43 16.10 9.03
CA ALA A 55 16.87 17.00 7.97
C ALA A 55 17.89 16.39 6.98
N ASP A 56 18.70 15.42 7.44
CA ASP A 56 19.68 14.72 6.61
C ASP A 56 19.19 13.35 6.11
N ALA A 57 17.91 13.02 6.37
CA ALA A 57 17.26 11.76 6.02
C ALA A 57 17.97 10.48 6.52
N SER A 58 18.83 10.58 7.53
CA SER A 58 19.59 9.46 8.08
C SER A 58 18.77 8.52 8.98
N ASN A 59 17.55 8.89 9.35
CA ASN A 59 16.69 8.10 10.24
C ASN A 59 15.56 7.32 9.53
N ALA A 60 15.68 7.07 8.21
CA ALA A 60 14.68 6.30 7.48
C ALA A 60 14.81 4.78 7.70
N VAL A 61 13.68 4.11 7.95
CA VAL A 61 13.56 2.65 8.05
C VAL A 61 12.46 2.16 7.12
N LEU A 62 12.79 1.20 6.24
CA LEU A 62 11.82 0.54 5.37
C LEU A 62 11.34 -0.77 6.02
N VAL A 63 10.03 -0.90 6.18
CA VAL A 63 9.36 -2.13 6.62
C VAL A 63 8.77 -2.83 5.41
N CYS A 64 9.16 -4.08 5.19
CA CYS A 64 8.59 -4.94 4.16
C CYS A 64 7.58 -5.88 4.81
N HIS A 65 6.33 -5.86 4.33
CA HIS A 65 5.28 -6.73 4.85
C HIS A 65 5.46 -8.19 4.39
N ALA A 66 4.86 -9.12 5.14
CA ALA A 66 4.82 -10.55 4.78
C ALA A 66 3.83 -10.82 3.62
N TRP A 67 3.62 -12.09 3.24
CA TRP A 67 2.79 -12.48 2.08
C TRP A 67 1.42 -11.78 2.04
N THR A 68 0.62 -11.89 3.09
CA THR A 68 -0.75 -11.36 3.13
C THR A 68 -0.86 -10.01 3.84
N GLY A 69 0.28 -9.41 4.20
CA GLY A 69 0.32 -8.09 4.81
C GLY A 69 0.06 -6.99 3.77
N ASP A 70 -0.05 -5.76 4.27
CA ASP A 70 -0.16 -4.56 3.46
C ASP A 70 0.66 -3.40 4.07
N SER A 71 0.44 -2.18 3.58
CA SER A 71 1.10 -0.98 4.10
C SER A 71 0.75 -0.68 5.55
N HIS A 72 -0.34 -1.22 6.10
CA HIS A 72 -0.83 -0.86 7.44
C HIS A 72 -0.09 -1.67 8.52
N ALA A 73 1.18 -1.31 8.75
CA ALA A 73 2.02 -1.98 9.74
C ALA A 73 1.67 -1.59 11.19
N ALA A 74 1.20 -0.36 11.43
CA ALA A 74 0.81 0.12 12.76
C ALA A 74 -0.31 1.15 12.71
N GLY A 75 -1.07 1.24 13.80
CA GLY A 75 -2.23 2.09 13.94
C GLY A 75 -3.50 1.33 14.30
N ARG A 76 -4.54 2.09 14.66
CA ARG A 76 -5.84 1.54 15.04
C ARG A 76 -6.70 1.25 13.82
N SER A 77 -7.59 0.27 13.95
CA SER A 77 -8.65 0.02 12.98
C SER A 77 -9.51 1.28 12.76
N LYS A 78 -9.81 1.59 11.50
CA LYS A 78 -10.65 2.71 11.05
C LYS A 78 -11.21 2.42 9.65
N PRO A 79 -12.11 3.23 9.06
CA PRO A 79 -12.51 3.05 7.67
C PRO A 79 -11.28 3.01 6.74
N GLY A 80 -11.14 1.92 5.98
CA GLY A 80 -9.97 1.63 5.12
C GLY A 80 -8.93 0.72 5.76
N HIS A 81 -8.94 0.59 7.10
CA HIS A 81 -8.11 -0.31 7.90
C HIS A 81 -9.02 -1.13 8.84
N PRO A 82 -9.64 -2.21 8.36
CA PRO A 82 -10.64 -2.95 9.14
C PRO A 82 -10.07 -3.63 10.39
N ALA A 83 -8.76 -3.83 10.44
CA ALA A 83 -8.03 -4.35 11.60
C ALA A 83 -6.91 -3.36 11.99
N PRO A 84 -6.40 -3.43 13.24
CA PRO A 84 -5.18 -2.73 13.63
C PRO A 84 -3.98 -3.16 12.77
N GLY A 85 -2.94 -2.35 12.77
CA GLY A 85 -1.72 -2.67 12.05
C GLY A 85 -1.10 -3.98 12.52
N TRP A 86 -0.59 -4.77 11.56
CA TRP A 86 -0.13 -6.14 11.82
C TRP A 86 1.12 -6.22 12.73
N TRP A 87 1.78 -5.10 12.97
CA TRP A 87 2.88 -4.90 13.91
C TRP A 87 2.64 -3.70 14.85
N ASP A 88 1.38 -3.41 15.20
CA ASP A 88 1.06 -2.27 16.08
C ASP A 88 1.84 -2.32 17.39
N ASP A 89 2.00 -3.47 18.04
CA ASP A 89 2.78 -3.61 19.29
C ASP A 89 4.31 -3.44 19.11
N ILE A 90 4.80 -3.40 17.87
CA ILE A 90 6.23 -3.32 17.55
C ILE A 90 6.62 -1.90 17.09
N ILE A 91 5.76 -1.23 16.31
CA ILE A 91 6.04 0.09 15.72
C ILE A 91 5.24 1.18 16.46
N GLY A 92 5.93 2.19 16.98
CA GLY A 92 5.30 3.34 17.64
C GLY A 92 6.21 4.04 18.66
N PRO A 93 5.72 5.11 19.32
CA PRO A 93 6.51 5.88 20.27
C PRO A 93 7.04 5.02 21.42
N GLY A 94 8.36 4.97 21.59
CA GLY A 94 9.05 4.17 22.61
C GLY A 94 8.98 2.64 22.43
N LYS A 95 8.48 2.14 21.28
CA LYS A 95 8.40 0.68 20.98
C LYS A 95 9.71 0.16 20.37
N TYR A 96 9.75 -1.13 20.00
CA TYR A 96 10.94 -1.77 19.42
C TYR A 96 11.42 -1.08 18.15
N ILE A 97 10.48 -0.71 17.27
CA ILE A 97 10.70 0.22 16.17
C ILE A 97 10.15 1.58 16.63
N ASP A 98 11.03 2.33 17.29
CA ASP A 98 10.68 3.57 17.97
C ASP A 98 10.46 4.73 16.99
N THR A 99 9.22 5.18 16.85
CA THR A 99 8.85 6.28 15.94
C THR A 99 9.17 7.67 16.49
N ASP A 100 9.61 7.80 17.76
CA ASP A 100 10.18 9.04 18.28
C ASP A 100 11.63 9.24 17.76
N ARG A 101 12.24 8.18 17.23
CA ARG A 101 13.63 8.17 16.70
C ARG A 101 13.69 7.98 15.20
N TRP A 102 12.90 7.05 14.67
CA TRP A 102 12.95 6.62 13.28
C TRP A 102 11.75 7.13 12.48
N PHE A 103 12.00 7.46 11.21
CA PHE A 103 10.98 7.65 10.21
C PHE A 103 10.74 6.33 9.48
N VAL A 104 9.62 5.68 9.79
CA VAL A 104 9.29 4.36 9.27
C VAL A 104 8.41 4.51 8.04
N VAL A 105 8.71 3.75 6.97
CA VAL A 105 7.92 3.68 5.74
C VAL A 105 7.55 2.22 5.48
N CYS A 106 6.27 1.95 5.18
CA CYS A 106 5.82 0.61 4.77
C CYS A 106 5.00 0.72 3.47
N PRO A 107 5.56 0.34 2.31
CA PRO A 107 4.79 0.23 1.07
C PRO A 107 4.02 -1.10 1.04
N ASN A 108 2.85 -1.08 0.43
CA ASN A 108 2.21 -2.29 -0.08
C ASN A 108 2.90 -2.68 -1.41
N VAL A 109 3.21 -3.96 -1.59
CA VAL A 109 3.93 -4.46 -2.76
C VAL A 109 3.11 -4.34 -4.05
N LEU A 110 3.82 -4.26 -5.18
CA LEU A 110 3.22 -4.45 -6.50
C LEU A 110 2.62 -5.86 -6.60
N GLY A 111 1.45 -5.98 -7.20
CA GLY A 111 0.67 -7.22 -7.21
C GLY A 111 -0.17 -7.44 -5.95
N GLY A 112 -0.01 -6.62 -4.91
CA GLY A 112 -0.85 -6.63 -3.71
C GLY A 112 -2.30 -6.21 -4.00
N CYS A 113 -3.16 -6.32 -2.98
CA CYS A 113 -4.60 -6.04 -3.11
C CYS A 113 -5.09 -4.86 -2.27
N GLN A 114 -4.21 -4.19 -1.52
CA GLN A 114 -4.55 -3.09 -0.60
C GLN A 114 -3.95 -1.76 -1.08
N GLY A 115 -4.23 -1.37 -2.32
CA GLY A 115 -3.97 -0.01 -2.84
C GLY A 115 -2.85 0.14 -3.88
N SER A 116 -1.81 -0.70 -3.85
CA SER A 116 -0.77 -0.70 -4.91
C SER A 116 -1.29 -1.36 -6.18
N THR A 117 -0.73 -1.00 -7.34
CA THR A 117 -1.08 -1.61 -8.62
C THR A 117 -0.88 -3.12 -8.57
N GLY A 118 -1.92 -3.85 -8.90
CA GLY A 118 -1.98 -5.31 -8.93
C GLY A 118 -3.16 -5.78 -9.77
N PRO A 119 -3.52 -7.08 -9.74
CA PRO A 119 -4.56 -7.66 -10.58
C PRO A 119 -5.93 -6.99 -10.49
N ALA A 120 -6.25 -6.36 -9.36
CA ALA A 120 -7.53 -5.66 -9.16
C ALA A 120 -7.53 -4.19 -9.65
N ALA A 121 -6.36 -3.62 -9.94
CA ALA A 121 -6.23 -2.24 -10.42
C ALA A 121 -6.73 -2.12 -11.86
N ALA A 122 -7.17 -0.92 -12.25
CA ALA A 122 -7.56 -0.63 -13.63
C ALA A 122 -6.33 -0.68 -14.55
N HIS A 123 -6.46 -1.40 -15.67
CA HIS A 123 -5.45 -1.47 -16.71
C HIS A 123 -5.46 -0.18 -17.53
N PRO A 124 -4.30 0.41 -17.86
CA PRO A 124 -4.22 1.75 -18.46
C PRO A 124 -4.85 1.84 -19.86
N ASP A 125 -4.89 0.73 -20.61
CA ASP A 125 -5.43 0.75 -21.99
C ASP A 125 -6.95 0.71 -22.08
N ASP A 126 -7.64 0.05 -21.14
CA ASP A 126 -9.07 -0.23 -21.24
C ASP A 126 -9.88 0.09 -19.98
N GLY A 127 -9.22 0.46 -18.87
CA GLY A 127 -9.85 0.76 -17.59
C GLY A 127 -10.45 -0.46 -16.87
N LEU A 128 -10.37 -1.66 -17.45
CA LEU A 128 -10.83 -2.90 -16.81
C LEU A 128 -9.75 -3.43 -15.86
N PRO A 129 -10.09 -4.24 -14.85
CA PRO A 129 -9.08 -4.84 -13.98
C PRO A 129 -7.96 -5.53 -14.77
N TYR A 130 -6.71 -5.42 -14.31
CA TYR A 130 -5.58 -6.15 -14.91
C TYR A 130 -5.90 -7.65 -15.03
N GLY A 131 -6.43 -8.27 -13.96
CA GLY A 131 -6.73 -9.69 -13.90
C GLY A 131 -5.50 -10.53 -14.18
N SER A 132 -5.63 -11.53 -15.06
CA SER A 132 -4.53 -12.40 -15.47
C SER A 132 -3.49 -11.73 -16.39
N ARG A 133 -3.66 -10.44 -16.71
CA ARG A 133 -2.70 -9.66 -17.51
C ARG A 133 -1.61 -8.99 -16.68
N PHE A 134 -1.69 -9.08 -15.35
CA PHE A 134 -0.65 -8.57 -14.46
C PHE A 134 0.59 -9.48 -14.48
#